data_AF-A0A318PUH2-F1
#
_entry.id   AF-A0A318PUH2-F1
#
_cell.length_a   1.000
_cell.length_b   1.000
_cell.length_c   1.000
_cell.angle_alpha   90.00
_cell.angle_beta   90.00
_cell.angle_gamma   90.00
#
_symmetry.space_group_name_H-M   'P 1'
#
loop_
_entity.id
_entity.type
_entity.pdbx_description
1 polymer ?
#
loop_
_entity_poly.entity_id
_entity_poly.type
_entity_poly.pdbx_seq_one_letter_code
_entity_poly.pdbx_strand_id
1 'polypeptide(L)'
;MTENLRFPWADLPPVKGDEPLSDSTAPLTPAPRGRRGRRPLAAWRDAAAEGYWQWWHLLVHGPIAAVDDFAATARGRGLIPWPFDGERVEEDMFALAIGDGASAHTRRGLSIEGCRILARQFRDAAEVRHSHNLMRMDRPCVLDFHALVPIPSSILRLGATHPDALSWLRRHWGTAEAPRNVQRLVGRKAGRRLPNGHKPVVYGFFTPRAEAPEPLVAAVRARWPDLSFVLSARDMA
;
A
#
# COMPACT_ATOMS: atom_id res chain seq x y z
N MET A 1 22.66 21.55 -9.59
CA MET A 1 22.17 20.42 -10.41
C MET A 1 21.84 19.29 -9.46
N THR A 2 20.60 19.27 -8.98
CA THR A 2 20.10 18.27 -8.03
C THR A 2 19.65 17.05 -8.82
N GLU A 3 20.58 16.13 -9.09
CA GLU A 3 20.23 14.83 -9.66
C GLU A 3 19.39 14.03 -8.66
N ASN A 4 18.28 13.51 -9.16
CA ASN A 4 17.22 12.86 -8.41
C ASN A 4 17.74 11.59 -7.72
N LEU A 5 17.91 11.65 -6.39
CA LEU A 5 17.89 10.48 -5.52
C LEU A 5 16.51 9.82 -5.67
N ARG A 6 16.44 8.82 -6.55
CA ARG A 6 15.23 8.01 -6.77
C ARG A 6 15.12 7.03 -5.61
N PHE A 7 14.22 7.29 -4.68
CA PHE A 7 14.06 6.46 -3.49
C PHE A 7 13.25 5.19 -3.80
N PRO A 8 13.54 4.04 -3.16
CA PRO A 8 12.85 2.75 -3.40
C PRO A 8 11.36 2.72 -3.00
N TRP A 9 10.84 3.80 -2.42
CA TRP A 9 9.40 4.00 -2.17
C TRP A 9 8.75 4.97 -3.16
N ALA A 10 9.53 5.55 -4.07
CA ALA A 10 9.06 6.41 -5.15
C ALA A 10 8.41 5.62 -6.31
N ASP A 11 8.44 4.27 -6.23
CA ASP A 11 7.62 3.39 -7.06
C ASP A 11 6.18 3.46 -6.56
N LEU A 12 5.58 4.63 -6.79
CA LEU A 12 4.16 4.82 -6.71
C LEU A 12 3.54 3.93 -7.80
N PRO A 13 2.41 3.26 -7.52
CA PRO A 13 1.66 2.63 -8.60
C PRO A 13 1.34 3.67 -9.67
N PRO A 14 1.19 3.26 -10.94
CA PRO A 14 0.96 4.19 -12.04
C PRO A 14 -0.17 5.16 -11.67
N VAL A 15 0.14 6.46 -11.75
CA VAL A 15 -0.87 7.51 -11.72
C VAL A 15 -1.58 7.42 -13.07
N LYS A 16 -2.90 7.26 -13.09
CA LYS A 16 -3.63 7.25 -14.37
C LYS A 16 -3.54 8.65 -15.00
N GLY A 17 -2.65 8.78 -15.98
CA GLY A 17 -2.50 9.88 -16.92
C GLY A 17 -1.70 9.33 -18.11
N ASP A 18 -2.32 9.36 -19.28
CA ASP A 18 -1.94 8.89 -20.63
C ASP A 18 -0.67 8.04 -20.83
N GLU A 19 -0.90 6.88 -21.47
CA GLU A 19 0.00 5.91 -22.12
C GLU A 19 1.28 6.49 -22.76
N PRO A 20 2.41 5.74 -22.81
CA PRO A 20 2.54 4.67 -23.83
C PRO A 20 3.30 3.39 -23.43
N LEU A 21 3.14 2.39 -24.32
CA LEU A 21 3.64 1.00 -24.33
C LEU A 21 5.17 0.82 -24.18
N SER A 22 5.58 -0.29 -23.54
CA SER A 22 6.60 -1.21 -24.11
C SER A 22 6.75 -2.51 -23.31
N ASP A 23 6.74 -3.62 -24.05
CA ASP A 23 7.11 -4.99 -23.68
C ASP A 23 8.57 -5.10 -23.20
N SER A 24 8.81 -5.88 -22.14
CA SER A 24 10.02 -6.73 -22.07
C SER A 24 9.93 -7.84 -21.02
N THR A 25 9.82 -9.06 -21.50
CA THR A 25 9.91 -10.29 -20.71
C THR A 25 11.38 -10.64 -20.42
N ALA A 26 11.73 -10.89 -19.14
CA ALA A 26 12.95 -11.58 -18.77
C ALA A 26 12.74 -12.52 -17.56
N PRO A 27 13.50 -13.63 -17.43
CA PRO A 27 13.15 -14.74 -16.55
C PRO A 27 13.58 -14.53 -15.10
N LEU A 28 12.76 -15.02 -14.16
CA LEU A 28 12.99 -14.97 -12.71
C LEU A 28 13.92 -16.10 -12.25
N THR A 29 15.07 -15.74 -11.67
CA THR A 29 15.94 -16.65 -10.90
C THR A 29 15.40 -16.86 -9.47
N PRO A 30 15.53 -18.06 -8.87
CA PRO A 30 14.94 -18.34 -7.57
C PRO A 30 15.74 -17.73 -6.42
N ALA A 31 15.03 -17.16 -5.44
CA ALA A 31 15.63 -16.54 -4.25
C ALA A 31 16.26 -17.56 -3.29
N PRO A 32 17.39 -17.24 -2.65
CA PRO A 32 18.05 -18.13 -1.69
C PRO A 32 17.24 -18.27 -0.40
N ARG A 33 17.25 -19.49 0.17
CA ARG A 33 16.63 -19.82 1.46
C ARG A 33 17.59 -19.58 2.62
N GLY A 34 17.13 -18.87 3.66
CA GLY A 34 17.74 -18.73 4.98
C GLY A 34 17.78 -17.27 5.43
N ARG A 35 17.53 -16.85 6.68
CA ARG A 35 17.38 -17.47 8.02
C ARG A 35 16.16 -16.84 8.72
N ARG A 36 15.67 -17.45 9.81
CA ARG A 36 14.68 -16.81 10.71
C ARG A 36 15.32 -15.58 11.35
N GLY A 37 15.04 -14.41 10.80
CA GLY A 37 15.52 -13.11 11.21
C GLY A 37 14.90 -12.07 10.29
N ARG A 38 14.48 -10.94 10.88
CA ARG A 38 13.63 -9.90 10.26
C ARG A 38 14.19 -9.42 8.91
N ARG A 39 13.28 -9.19 7.95
CA ARG A 39 13.61 -8.86 6.54
C ARG A 39 14.29 -7.48 6.45
N PRO A 40 15.44 -7.33 5.76
CA PRO A 40 16.07 -6.03 5.51
C PRO A 40 15.24 -5.16 4.54
N LEU A 41 15.47 -3.84 4.48
CA LEU A 41 14.80 -2.94 3.51
C LEU A 41 14.97 -3.40 2.05
N ALA A 42 16.08 -4.07 1.71
CA ALA A 42 16.30 -4.69 0.40
C ALA A 42 15.28 -5.80 0.04
N ALA A 43 14.48 -6.23 1.01
CA ALA A 43 13.44 -7.22 0.84
C ALA A 43 12.04 -6.59 0.72
N TRP A 44 11.98 -5.25 0.62
CA TRP A 44 10.84 -4.56 0.05
C TRP A 44 10.58 -5.17 -1.33
N ARG A 45 9.32 -5.49 -1.57
CA ARG A 45 8.91 -6.15 -2.81
C ARG A 45 9.21 -5.20 -3.94
N ASP A 46 9.72 -5.75 -5.04
CA ASP A 46 10.02 -5.03 -6.25
C ASP A 46 8.69 -4.55 -6.88
N ALA A 47 8.13 -3.48 -6.30
CA ALA A 47 6.86 -2.90 -6.69
C ALA A 47 6.93 -2.25 -8.08
N ALA A 48 8.16 -2.08 -8.59
CA ALA A 48 8.50 -1.70 -9.95
C ALA A 48 8.44 -2.87 -10.95
N ALA A 49 8.32 -4.12 -10.49
CA ALA A 49 8.19 -5.26 -11.39
C ALA A 49 6.89 -5.15 -12.21
N GLU A 50 7.02 -5.38 -13.51
CA GLU A 50 5.88 -5.38 -14.43
C GLU A 50 4.80 -6.35 -13.96
N GLY A 51 3.55 -5.88 -13.90
CA GLY A 51 2.42 -6.68 -13.42
C GLY A 51 2.38 -6.93 -11.90
N TYR A 52 3.15 -6.19 -11.09
CA TYR A 52 3.06 -6.29 -9.62
C TYR A 52 1.70 -5.83 -9.07
N TRP A 53 1.07 -4.84 -9.71
CA TRP A 53 -0.17 -4.23 -9.23
C TRP A 53 -1.40 -4.84 -9.90
N GLN A 54 -2.46 -5.06 -9.11
CA GLN A 54 -3.80 -5.37 -9.59
C GLN A 54 -4.73 -4.19 -9.30
N TRP A 55 -5.41 -3.71 -10.34
CA TRP A 55 -6.48 -2.73 -10.19
C TRP A 55 -7.77 -3.43 -9.81
N TRP A 56 -8.44 -2.95 -8.78
CA TRP A 56 -9.70 -3.49 -8.27
C TRP A 56 -10.80 -2.45 -8.33
N HIS A 57 -11.99 -2.89 -8.70
CA HIS A 57 -13.22 -2.14 -8.47
C HIS A 57 -14.05 -2.83 -7.38
N LEU A 58 -14.43 -2.08 -6.36
CA LEU A 58 -15.41 -2.48 -5.36
C LEU A 58 -16.70 -1.69 -5.58
N LEU A 59 -17.73 -2.37 -6.08
CA LEU A 59 -19.08 -1.84 -6.15
C LEU A 59 -19.81 -2.16 -4.85
N VAL A 60 -20.35 -1.11 -4.22
CA VAL A 60 -21.21 -1.19 -3.05
C VAL A 60 -22.58 -0.62 -3.43
N HIS A 61 -23.65 -1.35 -3.17
CA HIS A 61 -25.00 -0.81 -3.38
C HIS A 61 -25.99 -1.34 -2.36
N GLY A 62 -27.00 -0.54 -2.07
CA GLY A 62 -28.02 -0.84 -1.06
C GLY A 62 -28.85 0.40 -0.73
N PRO A 63 -29.62 0.38 0.36
CA PRO A 63 -30.37 1.53 0.85
C PRO A 63 -29.47 2.76 1.01
N ILE A 64 -29.97 3.95 0.65
CA ILE A 64 -29.18 5.20 0.64
C ILE A 64 -28.50 5.44 1.99
N ALA A 65 -29.24 5.31 3.09
CA ALA A 65 -28.73 5.53 4.44
C ALA A 65 -27.58 4.57 4.79
N ALA A 66 -27.74 3.28 4.48
CA ALA A 66 -26.71 2.26 4.73
C ALA A 66 -25.44 2.51 3.89
N VAL A 67 -25.60 2.92 2.62
CA VAL A 67 -24.45 3.26 1.77
C VAL A 67 -23.73 4.52 2.28
N ASP A 68 -24.46 5.51 2.80
CA ASP A 68 -23.85 6.72 3.38
C ASP A 68 -23.10 6.41 4.68
N ASP A 69 -23.67 5.57 5.55
CA ASP A 69 -23.02 5.11 6.78
C ASP A 69 -21.73 4.34 6.48
N PHE A 70 -21.78 3.39 5.53
CA PHE A 70 -20.58 2.70 5.05
C PHE A 70 -19.55 3.70 4.51
N ALA A 71 -19.97 4.63 3.65
CA ALA A 71 -19.05 5.60 3.04
C ALA A 71 -18.46 6.59 4.06
N ALA A 72 -19.19 6.91 5.14
CA ALA A 72 -18.67 7.70 6.25
C ALA A 72 -17.63 6.90 7.06
N THR A 73 -17.96 5.65 7.41
CA THR A 73 -17.06 4.77 8.17
C THR A 73 -15.80 4.38 7.40
N ALA A 74 -15.91 4.25 6.07
CA ALA A 74 -14.80 3.94 5.19
C ALA A 74 -13.78 5.09 5.06
N ARG A 75 -14.11 6.31 5.48
CA ARG A 75 -13.18 7.43 5.40
C ARG A 75 -12.11 7.32 6.47
N GLY A 76 -10.85 7.53 6.08
CA GLY A 76 -9.74 7.50 7.01
C GLY A 76 -8.48 8.12 6.43
N ARG A 77 -7.33 7.77 7.00
CA ARG A 77 -6.02 8.31 6.56
C ARG A 77 -5.49 7.60 5.32
N GLY A 78 -6.00 6.40 5.02
CA GLY A 78 -5.55 5.58 3.89
C GLY A 78 -4.15 5.02 4.06
N LEU A 79 -3.66 4.99 5.30
CA LEU A 79 -2.38 4.43 5.68
C LEU A 79 -2.53 3.67 6.99
N ILE A 80 -1.66 2.69 7.17
CA ILE A 80 -1.55 1.98 8.45
C ILE A 80 -0.67 2.84 9.38
N PRO A 81 -1.13 3.14 10.60
CA PRO A 81 -0.36 3.93 11.57
C PRO A 81 0.71 3.05 12.25
N TRP A 82 1.64 2.51 11.46
CA TRP A 82 2.80 1.81 12.02
C TRP A 82 3.62 2.77 12.87
N PRO A 83 4.18 2.32 14.01
CA PRO A 83 5.20 3.08 14.72
C PRO A 83 6.39 3.38 13.80
N PHE A 84 6.99 4.56 13.97
CA PHE A 84 8.24 4.90 13.31
C PHE A 84 9.43 4.43 14.15
N ASP A 85 10.30 3.63 13.54
CA ASP A 85 11.53 3.13 14.15
C ASP A 85 12.72 3.75 13.40
N GLY A 86 13.21 4.88 13.91
CA GLY A 86 14.26 5.65 13.26
C GLY A 86 15.61 4.96 13.27
N GLU A 87 15.95 4.25 14.35
CA GLU A 87 17.19 3.47 14.45
C GLU A 87 17.23 2.40 13.37
N ARG A 88 16.11 1.71 13.17
CA ARG A 88 16.01 0.68 12.14
C ARG A 88 16.12 1.25 10.72
N VAL A 89 15.47 2.39 10.47
CA VAL A 89 15.55 3.08 9.17
C VAL A 89 16.99 3.49 8.85
N GLU A 90 17.72 4.01 9.84
CA GLU A 90 19.13 4.37 9.70
C GLU A 90 20.00 3.13 9.41
N GLU A 91 19.85 2.07 10.22
CA GLU A 91 20.60 0.81 10.06
C GLU A 91 20.39 0.21 8.67
N ASP A 92 19.13 0.08 8.24
CA ASP A 92 18.82 -0.55 6.96
C ASP A 92 19.29 0.31 5.77
N MET A 93 19.24 1.65 5.87
CA MET A 93 19.82 2.52 4.83
C MET A 93 21.34 2.45 4.82
N PHE A 94 21.99 2.41 5.98
CA PHE A 94 23.43 2.23 6.05
C PHE A 94 23.84 0.92 5.37
N ALA A 95 23.15 -0.19 5.70
CA ALA A 95 23.36 -1.50 5.08
C ALA A 95 23.15 -1.47 3.55
N LEU A 96 22.13 -0.76 3.08
CA LEU A 96 21.87 -0.59 1.64
C LEU A 96 22.97 0.23 0.95
N ALA A 97 23.51 1.26 1.62
CA ALA A 97 24.54 2.13 1.06
C ALA A 97 25.91 1.45 0.94
N ILE A 98 26.24 0.51 1.83
CA ILE A 98 27.51 -0.23 1.82
C ILE A 98 27.44 -1.61 1.14
N GLY A 99 26.24 -2.13 0.89
CA GLY A 99 26.03 -3.48 0.36
C GLY A 99 26.15 -3.59 -1.16
N ASP A 100 26.24 -4.82 -1.67
CA ASP A 100 26.40 -5.14 -3.10
C ASP A 100 25.23 -4.65 -4.00
N GLY A 101 24.10 -4.31 -3.39
CA GLY A 101 22.92 -3.70 -4.02
C GLY A 101 22.97 -2.17 -4.13
N ALA A 102 24.02 -1.52 -3.62
CA ALA A 102 24.21 -0.08 -3.77
C ALA A 102 24.25 0.29 -5.27
N SER A 103 23.54 1.35 -5.64
CA SER A 103 23.52 1.84 -7.02
C SER A 103 24.96 2.07 -7.52
N ALA A 104 25.22 1.94 -8.82
CA ALA A 104 26.55 2.20 -9.37
C ALA A 104 27.04 3.64 -9.04
N HIS A 105 26.11 4.56 -8.79
CA HIS A 105 26.38 5.93 -8.34
C HIS A 105 26.77 5.99 -6.85
N THR A 106 26.15 5.16 -5.99
CA THR A 106 26.47 5.02 -4.55
C THR A 106 27.78 4.25 -4.33
N ARG A 107 28.07 3.25 -5.18
CA ARG A 107 29.35 2.50 -5.17
C ARG A 107 30.56 3.36 -5.56
N ARG A 108 30.34 4.43 -6.33
CA ARG A 108 31.40 5.38 -6.70
C ARG A 108 31.56 6.44 -5.61
N GLY A 109 32.25 6.08 -4.52
CA GLY A 109 33.01 7.06 -3.74
C GLY A 109 32.46 7.54 -2.40
N LEU A 110 31.41 6.92 -1.83
CA LEU A 110 31.03 7.21 -0.45
C LEU A 110 31.97 6.47 0.52
N SER A 111 32.65 7.23 1.39
CA SER A 111 33.35 6.65 2.53
C SER A 111 32.34 6.02 3.50
N ILE A 112 32.81 5.12 4.38
CA ILE A 112 31.97 4.55 5.44
C ILE A 112 31.29 5.64 6.27
N GLU A 113 32.01 6.73 6.57
CA GLU A 113 31.44 7.87 7.29
C GLU A 113 30.40 8.63 6.44
N GLY A 114 30.64 8.77 5.13
CA GLY A 114 29.65 9.29 4.18
C GLY A 114 28.36 8.48 4.16
N CYS A 115 28.44 7.14 4.19
CA CYS A 115 27.27 6.26 4.28
C CYS A 115 26.49 6.46 5.59
N ARG A 116 27.17 6.66 6.73
CA ARG A 116 26.53 6.95 8.02
C ARG A 116 25.81 8.29 8.01
N ILE A 117 26.45 9.34 7.47
CA ILE A 117 25.83 10.66 7.34
C ILE A 117 24.57 10.57 6.47
N LEU A 118 24.65 9.86 5.34
CA LEU A 118 23.51 9.64 4.45
C LEU A 118 22.36 8.91 5.17
N ALA A 119 22.66 7.86 5.94
CA ALA A 119 21.67 7.11 6.69
C ALA A 119 20.97 7.97 7.74
N ARG A 120 21.71 8.80 8.49
CA ARG A 120 21.14 9.76 9.46
C ARG A 120 20.23 10.79 8.79
N GLN A 121 20.69 11.39 7.69
CA GLN A 121 19.88 12.35 6.92
C GLN A 121 18.59 11.70 6.39
N PHE A 122 18.67 10.44 5.96
CA PHE A 122 17.51 9.70 5.51
C PHE A 122 16.53 9.42 6.64
N ARG A 123 17.00 9.01 7.82
CA ARG A 123 16.19 8.84 9.01
C ARG A 123 15.42 10.12 9.35
N ASP A 124 16.11 11.25 9.44
CA ASP A 124 15.52 12.54 9.79
C ASP A 124 14.43 12.94 8.79
N ALA A 125 14.71 12.80 7.49
CA ALA A 125 13.74 13.05 6.43
C ALA A 125 12.53 12.08 6.50
N ALA A 126 12.77 10.81 6.81
CA ALA A 126 11.73 9.80 6.94
C ALA A 126 10.83 10.06 8.15
N GLU A 127 11.39 10.54 9.27
CA GLU A 127 10.64 10.90 10.48
C GLU A 127 9.72 12.10 10.24
N VAL A 128 10.24 13.16 9.62
CA VAL A 128 9.45 14.34 9.24
C VAL A 128 8.31 13.95 8.30
N ARG A 129 8.60 13.08 7.33
CA ARG A 129 7.56 12.60 6.41
C ARG A 129 6.53 11.73 7.11
N HIS A 130 6.96 10.87 8.04
CA HIS A 130 6.07 10.01 8.81
C HIS A 130 5.10 10.84 9.66
N SER A 131 5.62 11.82 10.41
CA SER A 131 4.79 12.72 11.22
C SER A 131 3.81 13.52 10.36
N HIS A 132 4.26 14.07 9.23
CA HIS A 132 3.39 14.77 8.29
C HIS A 132 2.27 13.86 7.76
N ASN A 133 2.58 12.62 7.38
CA ASN A 133 1.58 11.67 6.90
C ASN A 133 0.56 11.29 7.99
N LEU A 134 0.98 11.17 9.25
CA LEU A 134 0.05 10.95 10.36
C LEU A 134 -0.83 12.16 10.66
N MET A 135 -0.33 13.38 10.49
CA MET A 135 -1.09 14.61 10.77
C MET A 135 -1.96 15.06 9.61
N ARG A 136 -1.72 14.55 8.40
CA ARG A 136 -2.48 14.94 7.20
C ARG A 136 -3.94 14.53 7.32
N MET A 137 -4.83 15.51 7.44
CA MET A 137 -6.28 15.33 7.46
C MET A 137 -7.01 15.97 6.28
N ASP A 138 -6.29 16.75 5.46
CA ASP A 138 -6.88 17.63 4.44
C ASP A 138 -7.62 16.89 3.32
N ARG A 139 -7.28 15.62 3.09
CA ARG A 139 -7.94 14.74 2.12
C ARG A 139 -8.02 13.33 2.68
N PRO A 140 -9.09 12.98 3.41
CA PRO A 140 -9.25 11.61 3.90
C PRO A 140 -9.37 10.66 2.72
N CYS A 141 -8.67 9.53 2.82
CA CYS A 141 -8.86 8.40 1.92
C CYS A 141 -10.33 7.98 1.93
N VAL A 142 -10.90 7.77 0.75
CA VAL A 142 -12.34 7.47 0.60
C VAL A 142 -12.69 6.01 0.92
N LEU A 143 -11.70 5.14 1.01
CA LEU A 143 -11.83 3.73 1.38
C LEU A 143 -10.56 3.29 2.12
N ASP A 144 -10.53 3.52 3.43
CA ASP A 144 -9.46 3.14 4.33
C ASP A 144 -9.75 1.78 4.98
N PHE A 145 -8.91 0.78 4.68
CA PHE A 145 -9.05 -0.56 5.23
C PHE A 145 -8.88 -0.57 6.75
N HIS A 146 -8.04 0.33 7.31
CA HIS A 146 -7.86 0.44 8.75
C HIS A 146 -9.06 1.07 9.45
N ALA A 147 -9.80 1.96 8.78
CA ALA A 147 -11.05 2.51 9.32
C ALA A 147 -12.16 1.45 9.35
N LEU A 148 -12.19 0.57 8.35
CA LEU A 148 -13.19 -0.49 8.23
C LEU A 148 -12.90 -1.70 9.12
N VAL A 149 -11.66 -2.18 9.10
CA VAL A 149 -11.17 -3.34 9.86
C VAL A 149 -9.86 -2.93 10.55
N PRO A 150 -9.95 -2.33 11.75
CA PRO A 150 -8.78 -1.81 12.46
C PRO A 150 -7.76 -2.88 12.81
N ILE A 151 -6.49 -2.53 12.64
CA ILE A 151 -5.36 -3.36 13.08
C ILE A 151 -5.23 -3.18 14.61
N PRO A 152 -5.24 -4.26 15.40
CA PRO A 152 -5.06 -4.18 16.84
C PRO A 152 -3.73 -3.54 17.23
N SER A 153 -3.71 -2.78 18.32
CA SER A 153 -2.50 -2.10 18.80
C SER A 153 -1.35 -3.07 19.08
N SER A 154 -1.65 -4.31 19.49
CA SER A 154 -0.63 -5.36 19.67
C SER A 154 0.09 -5.72 18.38
N ILE A 155 -0.62 -5.71 17.25
CA ILE A 155 -0.05 -5.96 15.92
C ILE A 155 0.65 -4.72 15.39
N LEU A 156 0.08 -3.52 15.58
CA LEU A 156 0.73 -2.26 15.18
C LEU A 156 2.12 -2.11 15.80
N ARG A 157 2.29 -2.44 17.09
CA ARG A 157 3.58 -2.37 17.80
C ARG A 157 4.67 -3.27 17.21
N LEU A 158 4.31 -4.30 16.44
CA LEU A 158 5.29 -5.20 15.82
C LEU A 158 6.00 -4.53 14.64
N GLY A 159 5.37 -3.53 14.00
CA GLY A 159 5.91 -2.81 12.86
C GLY A 159 5.57 -3.45 11.50
N ALA A 160 5.76 -2.66 10.44
CA ALA A 160 5.29 -2.95 9.08
C ALA A 160 5.89 -4.22 8.45
N THR A 161 7.09 -4.63 8.87
CA THR A 161 7.84 -5.75 8.27
C THR A 161 7.77 -7.03 9.11
N HIS A 162 7.12 -7.00 10.27
CA HIS A 162 7.07 -8.15 11.16
C HIS A 162 6.21 -9.27 10.55
N PRO A 163 6.66 -10.54 10.54
CA PRO A 163 5.92 -11.65 9.93
C PRO A 163 4.48 -11.76 10.45
N ASP A 164 4.28 -11.67 11.77
CA ASP A 164 2.94 -11.76 12.36
C ASP A 164 2.03 -10.59 11.97
N ALA A 165 2.58 -9.39 11.76
CA ALA A 165 1.83 -8.24 11.27
C ALA A 165 1.40 -8.47 9.82
N LEU A 166 2.31 -8.93 8.96
CA LEU A 166 1.99 -9.29 7.57
C LEU A 166 0.96 -10.43 7.50
N SER A 167 1.08 -11.44 8.36
CA SER A 167 0.12 -12.54 8.46
C SER A 167 -1.25 -12.07 8.93
N TRP A 168 -1.31 -11.13 9.87
CA TRP A 168 -2.56 -10.53 10.30
C TRP A 168 -3.24 -9.80 9.14
N LEU A 169 -2.50 -8.95 8.41
CA LEU A 169 -3.05 -8.20 7.27
C LEU A 169 -3.57 -9.15 6.19
N ARG A 170 -2.80 -10.17 5.81
CA ARG A 170 -3.25 -11.16 4.82
C ARG A 170 -4.52 -11.87 5.27
N ARG A 171 -4.62 -12.23 6.54
CA ARG A 171 -5.80 -12.93 7.08
C ARG A 171 -7.05 -12.04 7.09
N HIS A 172 -6.90 -10.78 7.50
CA HIS A 172 -8.05 -9.90 7.75
C HIS A 172 -8.39 -8.99 6.58
N TRP A 173 -7.40 -8.61 5.78
CA TRP A 173 -7.56 -7.72 4.62
C TRP A 173 -7.38 -8.45 3.29
N GLY A 174 -6.69 -9.59 3.26
CA GLY A 174 -6.30 -10.29 2.03
C GLY A 174 -4.98 -9.81 1.42
N THR A 175 -4.50 -8.66 1.86
CA THR A 175 -3.27 -8.01 1.39
C THR A 175 -2.30 -7.81 2.53
N ALA A 176 -1.01 -7.79 2.25
CA ALA A 176 0.04 -7.49 3.23
C ALA A 176 0.34 -5.98 3.35
N GLU A 177 -0.33 -5.16 2.55
CA GLU A 177 -0.12 -3.73 2.44
C GLU A 177 -1.45 -3.00 2.32
N ALA A 178 -1.50 -1.73 2.74
CA ALA A 178 -2.66 -0.87 2.51
C ALA A 178 -2.90 -0.64 1.01
N PRO A 179 -4.16 -0.50 0.58
CA PRO A 179 -4.48 -0.23 -0.82
C PRO A 179 -3.90 1.13 -1.26
N ARG A 180 -3.52 1.22 -2.53
CA ARG A 180 -2.92 2.43 -3.11
C ARG A 180 -3.86 3.09 -4.12
N ASN A 181 -3.65 4.39 -4.35
CA ASN A 181 -4.44 5.26 -5.25
C ASN A 181 -5.96 5.04 -5.12
N VAL A 182 -6.42 4.95 -3.87
CA VAL A 182 -7.82 4.75 -3.54
C VAL A 182 -8.63 5.97 -3.98
N GLN A 183 -9.64 5.73 -4.80
CA GLN A 183 -10.52 6.78 -5.33
C GLN A 183 -11.95 6.31 -5.50
N ARG A 184 -12.89 7.28 -5.51
CA ARG A 184 -14.28 7.02 -5.87
C ARG A 184 -14.44 7.20 -7.37
N LEU A 185 -14.99 6.20 -8.05
CA LEU A 185 -15.22 6.22 -9.49
C LEU A 185 -16.60 6.80 -9.78
N VAL A 186 -16.67 8.12 -9.94
CA VAL A 186 -17.91 8.85 -10.22
C VAL A 186 -18.49 8.42 -11.59
N GLY A 187 -19.82 8.36 -11.69
CA GLY A 187 -20.53 8.00 -12.93
C GLY A 187 -20.62 6.50 -13.23
N ARG A 188 -19.89 5.64 -12.51
CA ARG A 188 -20.04 4.18 -12.62
C ARG A 188 -21.32 3.72 -11.92
N LYS A 189 -22.08 2.86 -12.60
CA LYS A 189 -23.38 2.32 -12.15
C LYS A 189 -23.27 0.83 -11.85
N ALA A 190 -24.26 0.29 -11.12
CA ALA A 190 -24.34 -1.14 -10.80
C ALA A 190 -24.65 -2.06 -12.00
N GLY A 191 -24.69 -1.54 -13.23
CA GLY A 191 -25.04 -2.30 -14.45
C GLY A 191 -26.52 -2.68 -14.58
N ARG A 192 -27.29 -2.60 -13.49
CA ARG A 192 -28.75 -2.84 -13.44
C ARG A 192 -29.48 -1.69 -12.76
N ARG A 193 -30.79 -1.57 -13.00
CA ARG A 193 -31.67 -0.65 -12.27
C ARG A 193 -31.77 -1.10 -10.81
N LEU A 194 -31.46 -0.21 -9.88
CA LEU A 194 -31.62 -0.46 -8.45
C LEU A 194 -33.05 -0.14 -8.00
N PRO A 195 -33.53 -0.74 -6.90
CA PRO A 195 -34.82 -0.38 -6.31
C PRO A 195 -34.86 1.10 -5.90
N ASN A 196 -36.07 1.64 -5.70
CA ASN A 196 -36.24 2.99 -5.16
C ASN A 196 -35.57 3.10 -3.78
N GLY A 197 -35.00 4.26 -3.48
CA GLY A 197 -34.28 4.49 -2.22
C GLY A 197 -32.94 3.75 -2.09
N HIS A 198 -32.43 3.15 -3.18
CA HIS A 198 -31.11 2.53 -3.22
C HIS A 198 -30.14 3.33 -4.09
N LYS A 199 -28.85 3.23 -3.79
CA LYS A 199 -27.81 3.87 -4.63
C LYS A 199 -26.56 2.99 -4.76
N PRO A 200 -25.79 3.15 -5.86
CA PRO A 200 -24.47 2.55 -5.99
C PRO A 200 -23.36 3.54 -5.64
N VAL A 201 -22.26 3.00 -5.14
CA VAL A 201 -20.95 3.65 -5.04
C VAL A 201 -19.90 2.67 -5.56
N VAL A 202 -18.93 3.17 -6.33
CA VAL A 202 -17.82 2.36 -6.83
C VAL A 202 -16.51 2.98 -6.38
N TYR A 203 -15.65 2.14 -5.82
CA TYR A 203 -14.27 2.49 -5.47
C TYR A 203 -13.30 1.81 -6.42
N GLY A 204 -12.23 2.51 -6.75
CA GLY A 204 -11.08 1.96 -7.45
C GLY A 204 -9.85 2.03 -6.55
N PHE A 205 -9.06 0.97 -6.51
CA PHE A 205 -7.80 0.93 -5.75
C PHE A 205 -6.85 -0.16 -6.25
N PHE A 206 -5.57 -0.05 -5.92
CA PHE A 206 -4.56 -1.06 -6.23
C PHE A 206 -4.16 -1.89 -5.01
N THR A 207 -3.89 -3.17 -5.25
CA THR A 207 -3.22 -4.09 -4.32
C THR A 207 -2.12 -4.86 -5.07
N PRO A 208 -1.18 -5.52 -4.36
CA PRO A 208 -0.29 -6.47 -5.02
C PRO A 208 -1.09 -7.56 -5.74
N ARG A 209 -0.69 -7.95 -6.96
CA ARG A 209 -1.49 -8.77 -7.88
C ARG A 209 -1.81 -10.17 -7.36
N ALA A 210 -0.89 -10.74 -6.60
CA ALA A 210 -1.09 -12.02 -5.93
C ALA A 210 -2.01 -11.94 -4.69
N GLU A 211 -2.58 -10.76 -4.39
CA GLU A 211 -3.29 -10.50 -3.13
C GLU A 211 -4.66 -9.87 -3.39
N ALA A 212 -5.69 -10.71 -3.32
CA ALA A 212 -7.08 -10.30 -3.46
C ALA A 212 -7.67 -9.87 -2.10
N PRO A 213 -8.32 -8.70 -2.00
CA PRO A 213 -8.85 -8.18 -0.74
C PRO A 213 -10.19 -8.84 -0.32
N GLU A 214 -10.42 -10.09 -0.68
CA GLU A 214 -11.67 -10.81 -0.36
C GLU A 214 -11.96 -10.92 1.14
N PRO A 215 -10.97 -11.17 2.02
CA PRO A 215 -11.20 -11.20 3.46
C PRO A 215 -11.76 -9.88 4.00
N LEU A 216 -11.27 -8.74 3.51
CA LEU A 216 -11.84 -7.44 3.87
C LEU A 216 -13.31 -7.36 3.43
N VAL A 217 -13.59 -7.73 2.17
CA VAL A 217 -14.94 -7.67 1.59
C VAL A 217 -15.91 -8.55 2.38
N ALA A 218 -15.47 -9.73 2.81
CA ALA A 218 -16.26 -10.61 3.68
C ALA A 218 -16.55 -9.96 5.04
N ALA A 219 -15.55 -9.34 5.67
CA ALA A 219 -15.71 -8.66 6.95
C ALA A 219 -16.70 -7.48 6.88
N VAL A 220 -16.59 -6.63 5.85
CA VAL A 220 -17.53 -5.50 5.70
C VAL A 220 -18.92 -5.98 5.30
N ARG A 221 -19.06 -7.06 4.52
CA ARG A 221 -20.36 -7.66 4.21
C ARG A 221 -21.07 -8.15 5.48
N ALA A 222 -20.33 -8.74 6.41
CA ALA A 222 -20.88 -9.16 7.70
C ALA A 222 -21.33 -7.97 8.56
N ARG A 223 -20.63 -6.83 8.50
CA ARG A 223 -20.95 -5.62 9.26
C ARG A 223 -22.11 -4.80 8.67
N TRP A 224 -22.31 -4.84 7.35
CA TRP A 224 -23.41 -4.18 6.65
C TRP A 224 -24.24 -5.20 5.85
N PRO A 225 -25.13 -5.95 6.51
CA PRO A 225 -25.90 -7.02 5.85
C PRO A 225 -26.88 -6.51 4.78
N ASP A 226 -27.34 -5.26 4.90
CA ASP A 226 -28.26 -4.63 3.94
C ASP A 226 -27.57 -4.14 2.65
N LEU A 227 -26.23 -4.25 2.59
CA LEU A 227 -25.43 -3.83 1.45
C LEU A 227 -24.93 -5.03 0.64
N SER A 228 -24.94 -4.87 -0.68
CA SER A 228 -24.27 -5.79 -1.60
C SER A 228 -22.90 -5.26 -1.96
N PHE A 229 -21.90 -6.15 -1.89
CA PHE A 229 -20.51 -5.87 -2.22
C PHE A 229 -20.06 -6.78 -3.37
N VAL A 230 -19.61 -6.17 -4.46
CA VAL A 230 -19.07 -6.87 -5.64
C VAL A 230 -17.66 -6.37 -5.90
N LEU A 231 -16.69 -7.27 -5.72
CA LEU A 231 -15.29 -7.03 -6.01
C LEU A 231 -14.97 -7.57 -7.41
N SER A 232 -14.29 -6.78 -8.24
CA SER A 232 -13.87 -7.21 -9.58
C SER A 232 -12.45 -6.75 -9.87
N ALA A 233 -11.61 -7.70 -10.29
CA ALA A 233 -10.31 -7.41 -10.87
C ALA A 233 -10.51 -6.70 -12.22
N ARG A 234 -9.61 -5.80 -12.55
CA ARG A 234 -9.55 -5.08 -13.82
C ARG A 234 -8.13 -5.16 -14.33
N ASP A 235 -7.97 -5.65 -15.55
CA ASP A 235 -6.67 -5.60 -16.19
C ASP A 235 -6.27 -4.15 -16.43
N MET A 236 -4.99 -3.87 -16.24
CA MET A 236 -4.37 -2.65 -16.73
C MET A 236 -4.18 -2.88 -18.22
N ALA A 237 -5.15 -2.44 -19.01
CA ALA A 237 -4.96 -2.26 -20.45
C ALA A 237 -3.96 -1.13 -20.68
#